data_AF-A0A1J7C093-F1
#
_entry.id   AF-A0A1J7C093-F1
#
_cell.length_a   1.000
_cell.length_b   1.000
_cell.length_c   1.000
_cell.angle_alpha   90.00
_cell.angle_beta   90.00
_cell.angle_gamma   90.00
#
_symmetry.space_group_name_H-M   'P 1'
#
loop_
_entity.id
_entity.type
_entity.pdbx_description
1 polymer ?
#
loop_
_entity_poly.entity_id
_entity_poly.type
_entity_poly.pdbx_seq_one_letter_code
_entity_poly.pdbx_strand_id
1 'polypeptide(L)'
;MTNEIFTPGPDKDRRPTDQWLATVEGMPPLEGPAGTAERLLLLLHYGIDWKGGWVGERRTTYWDKLLPDRVLLAAIPAGNLRRFWREVTLALDSAPRNAAERAEVEALLRDKDEPVLEVLRWETEALLLRTRLTADAVRGQRHLAALAAQVDEHEDEVR
;
A
#
# COMPACT_ATOMS: atom_id res chain seq x y z
N MET A 1 4.81 18.70 37.84
CA MET A 1 4.98 17.56 36.92
C MET A 1 4.29 17.97 35.63
N THR A 2 5.05 18.52 34.70
CA THR A 2 4.52 19.08 33.45
C THR A 2 4.59 17.97 32.41
N ASN A 3 3.42 17.50 31.96
CA ASN A 3 3.33 16.52 30.88
C ASN A 3 3.63 17.25 29.57
N GLU A 4 4.86 17.09 29.06
CA GLU A 4 5.17 17.53 27.70
C GLU A 4 4.41 16.65 26.71
N ILE A 5 3.53 17.28 25.95
CA ILE A 5 2.86 16.65 24.80
C ILE A 5 3.95 16.41 23.76
N PHE A 6 4.42 15.16 23.67
CA PHE A 6 5.28 14.72 22.59
C PHE A 6 4.52 14.88 21.27
N THR A 7 4.91 15.89 20.50
CA THR A 7 4.43 16.07 19.14
C THR A 7 5.54 15.51 18.24
N PRO A 8 5.43 14.28 17.73
CA PRO A 8 6.45 13.76 16.83
C PRO A 8 6.47 14.63 15.57
N GLY A 9 7.65 15.18 15.25
CA GLY A 9 7.90 15.73 13.92
C GLY A 9 7.74 14.67 12.83
N PRO A 10 7.80 15.04 11.54
CA PRO A 10 7.69 14.08 10.45
C PRO A 10 8.83 13.05 10.59
N ASP A 11 8.44 11.83 10.95
CA ASP A 11 9.33 10.72 11.20
C ASP A 11 9.94 10.26 9.86
N LYS A 12 11.17 10.71 9.59
CA LYS A 12 11.90 10.44 8.34
C LYS A 12 12.22 8.95 8.18
N ASP A 13 12.13 8.17 9.26
CA ASP A 13 12.36 6.73 9.28
C ASP A 13 11.06 5.92 9.11
N ARG A 14 9.91 6.60 9.09
CA ARG A 14 8.62 5.95 8.92
C ARG A 14 8.39 5.55 7.47
N ARG A 15 8.31 4.24 7.25
CA ARG A 15 8.07 3.65 5.93
C ARG A 15 6.74 4.16 5.34
N PRO A 16 6.65 4.37 4.02
CA PRO A 16 5.40 4.71 3.33
C PRO A 16 4.21 3.83 3.74
N THR A 17 4.39 2.51 3.83
CA THR A 17 3.28 1.62 4.23
C THR A 17 2.84 1.80 5.67
N ASP A 18 3.74 2.15 6.60
CA ASP A 18 3.38 2.41 8.01
C ASP A 18 2.57 3.71 8.17
N GLN A 19 2.66 4.63 7.19
CA GLN A 19 1.80 5.80 7.12
C GLN A 19 0.40 5.43 6.61
N TRP A 20 0.32 4.58 5.57
CA TRP A 20 -0.96 4.13 5.02
C TRP A 20 -1.71 3.21 5.97
N LEU A 21 -1.04 2.23 6.59
CA LEU A 21 -1.67 1.30 7.53
C LEU A 21 -2.25 2.02 8.75
N ALA A 22 -1.60 3.10 9.20
CA ALA A 22 -2.08 3.89 10.32
C ALA A 22 -3.37 4.69 10.05
N THR A 23 -3.84 4.76 8.80
CA THR A 23 -5.11 5.41 8.49
C THR A 23 -6.32 4.55 8.82
N VAL A 24 -6.13 3.25 9.05
CA VAL A 24 -7.22 2.33 9.39
C VAL A 24 -7.27 2.13 10.90
N GLU A 25 -8.30 2.66 11.54
CA GLU A 25 -8.52 2.49 12.97
C GLU A 25 -8.94 1.04 13.30
N GLY A 26 -8.41 0.49 14.39
CA GLY A 26 -8.83 -0.81 14.92
C GLY A 26 -8.40 -2.02 14.09
N MET A 27 -7.58 -1.85 13.04
CA MET A 27 -7.02 -2.95 12.26
C MET A 27 -5.66 -3.36 12.85
N PRO A 28 -5.53 -4.53 13.51
CA PRO A 28 -4.27 -4.95 14.10
C PRO A 28 -3.17 -5.08 13.04
N PRO A 29 -1.91 -4.77 13.37
CA PRO A 29 -0.79 -4.94 12.45
C PRO A 29 -0.57 -6.42 12.16
N LEU A 30 -0.27 -6.73 10.90
CA LEU A 30 0.29 -8.04 10.55
C LEU A 30 1.80 -8.00 10.76
N GLU A 31 2.32 -9.02 11.42
CA GLU A 31 3.75 -9.21 11.68
C GLU A 31 4.32 -10.35 10.83
N GLY A 32 5.65 -10.43 10.77
CA GLY A 32 6.36 -11.49 10.06
C GLY A 32 5.95 -11.59 8.57
N PRO A 33 5.82 -12.81 8.02
CA PRO A 33 5.58 -12.99 6.59
C PRO A 33 4.31 -12.31 6.06
N ALA A 34 3.23 -12.32 6.84
CA ALA A 34 1.98 -11.67 6.48
C ALA A 34 2.11 -10.14 6.47
N GLY A 35 2.87 -9.57 7.41
CA GLY A 35 3.20 -8.15 7.42
C GLY A 35 4.04 -7.71 6.22
N THR A 36 4.95 -8.56 5.75
CA THR A 36 5.74 -8.31 4.53
C THR A 36 4.86 -8.41 3.28
N ALA A 37 4.01 -9.43 3.18
CA ALA A 37 3.08 -9.62 2.07
C ALA A 37 2.09 -8.44 1.93
N GLU A 38 1.50 -7.99 3.04
CA GLU A 38 0.59 -6.83 3.08
C GLU A 38 1.27 -5.56 2.54
N ARG A 39 2.51 -5.30 2.98
CA ARG A 39 3.26 -4.11 2.55
C ARG A 39 3.65 -4.15 1.08
N LEU A 40 4.04 -5.31 0.57
CA LEU A 40 4.29 -5.48 -0.88
C LEU A 40 3.02 -5.21 -1.70
N LEU A 41 1.86 -5.70 -1.26
CA LEU A 41 0.59 -5.47 -1.95
C LEU A 41 0.14 -4.01 -1.92
N LEU A 42 0.40 -3.30 -0.81
CA LEU A 42 0.17 -1.85 -0.74
C LEU A 42 1.07 -1.08 -1.71
N LEU A 43 2.36 -1.37 -1.72
CA LEU A 43 3.32 -0.73 -2.65
C LEU A 43 2.95 -1.02 -4.11
N LEU A 44 2.49 -2.24 -4.39
CA LEU A 44 1.97 -2.62 -5.70
C LEU A 44 0.73 -1.78 -6.08
N HIS A 45 -0.25 -1.65 -5.18
CA HIS A 45 -1.46 -0.88 -5.42
C HIS A 45 -1.17 0.61 -5.69
N TYR A 46 -0.33 1.22 -4.86
CA TYR A 46 0.00 2.64 -4.99
C TYR A 46 0.97 2.96 -6.12
N GLY A 47 1.73 1.97 -6.60
CA GLY A 47 2.63 2.09 -7.75
C GLY A 47 1.94 2.02 -9.11
N ILE A 48 0.65 1.65 -9.18
CA ILE A 48 -0.12 1.59 -10.43
C ILE A 48 -0.32 3.01 -10.99
N ASP A 49 -0.11 3.19 -12.29
CA ASP A 49 -0.57 4.38 -12.99
C ASP A 49 -2.10 4.35 -13.17
N TRP A 50 -2.80 4.87 -12.16
CA TRP A 50 -4.25 4.97 -12.19
C TRP A 50 -4.77 5.97 -13.22
N LYS A 51 -3.96 6.92 -13.74
CA LYS A 51 -4.45 7.99 -14.63
C LYS A 51 -4.26 7.64 -16.10
N GLY A 52 -3.10 7.10 -16.48
CA GLY A 52 -2.74 6.80 -17.86
C GLY A 52 -2.56 5.31 -18.16
N GLY A 53 -2.54 4.44 -17.14
CA GLY A 53 -2.29 3.01 -17.30
C GLY A 53 -3.55 2.18 -17.58
N TRP A 54 -3.36 1.04 -18.23
CA TRP A 54 -4.44 0.12 -18.62
C TRP A 54 -5.22 -0.44 -17.40
N VAL A 55 -4.60 -0.51 -16.22
CA VAL A 55 -5.29 -0.89 -14.97
C VAL A 55 -6.34 0.15 -14.58
N GLY A 56 -6.05 1.44 -14.81
CA GLY A 56 -6.98 2.54 -14.57
C GLY A 56 -8.25 2.44 -15.42
N GLU A 57 -8.17 1.85 -16.61
CA GLU A 57 -9.33 1.59 -17.47
C GLU A 57 -10.25 0.48 -16.92
N ARG A 58 -9.73 -0.35 -16.00
CA ARG A 58 -10.43 -1.54 -15.46
C ARG A 58 -10.77 -1.45 -13.97
N ARG A 59 -10.88 -0.23 -13.42
CA ARG A 59 -11.15 0.04 -12.00
C ARG A 59 -12.33 -0.77 -11.42
N THR A 60 -13.39 -0.98 -12.19
CA THR A 60 -14.60 -1.70 -11.75
C THR A 60 -14.37 -3.17 -11.44
N THR A 61 -13.34 -3.79 -12.04
CA THR A 61 -13.01 -5.21 -11.84
C THR A 61 -11.66 -5.41 -11.15
N TYR A 62 -11.03 -4.30 -10.73
CA TYR A 62 -9.68 -4.31 -10.18
C TYR A 62 -9.58 -5.18 -8.93
N TRP A 63 -10.41 -4.87 -7.92
CA TRP A 63 -10.34 -5.53 -6.62
C TRP A 63 -10.82 -6.98 -6.66
N ASP A 64 -11.88 -7.24 -7.42
CA ASP A 64 -12.60 -8.52 -7.32
C ASP A 64 -12.10 -9.56 -8.33
N LYS A 65 -11.31 -9.16 -9.31
CA LYS A 65 -10.80 -10.07 -10.36
C LYS A 65 -9.35 -9.80 -10.71
N LEU A 66 -9.04 -8.59 -11.17
CA LEU A 66 -7.74 -8.34 -11.79
C LEU A 66 -6.58 -8.48 -10.81
N LEU A 67 -6.64 -7.80 -9.66
CA LEU A 67 -5.57 -7.85 -8.66
C LEU A 67 -5.40 -9.26 -8.07
N PRO A 68 -6.45 -9.97 -7.61
CA PRO A 68 -6.33 -11.36 -7.17
C PRO A 68 -5.66 -12.26 -8.20
N ASP A 69 -6.13 -12.23 -9.46
CA ASP A 69 -5.60 -13.07 -10.53
C ASP A 69 -4.11 -12.79 -10.76
N ARG A 70 -3.70 -11.52 -10.84
CA ARG A 70 -2.29 -11.17 -11.10
C ARG A 70 -1.38 -11.52 -9.93
N VAL A 71 -1.85 -11.38 -8.69
CA VAL A 71 -1.07 -11.77 -7.50
C VAL A 71 -0.86 -13.29 -7.49
N LEU A 72 -1.92 -14.08 -7.69
CA LEU A 72 -1.84 -15.54 -7.68
C LEU A 72 -1.00 -16.09 -8.83
N LEU A 73 -1.19 -15.57 -10.06
CA LEU A 73 -0.40 -15.97 -11.23
C LEU A 73 1.08 -15.65 -11.08
N ALA A 74 1.44 -14.62 -10.30
CA ALA A 74 2.83 -14.31 -9.98
C ALA A 74 3.36 -15.14 -8.81
N ALA A 75 2.57 -15.33 -7.74
CA ALA A 75 3.01 -15.96 -6.48
C ALA A 75 3.17 -17.49 -6.60
N ILE A 76 2.25 -18.17 -7.29
CA ILE A 76 2.26 -19.64 -7.43
C ILE A 76 3.56 -20.13 -8.10
N PRO A 77 4.00 -19.61 -9.27
CA PRO A 77 5.22 -20.09 -9.93
C PRO A 77 6.50 -19.41 -9.44
N ALA A 78 6.42 -18.39 -8.57
CA ALA A 78 7.61 -17.69 -8.09
C ALA A 78 8.41 -18.59 -7.13
N GLY A 79 9.72 -18.67 -7.36
CA GLY A 79 10.66 -19.35 -6.47
C GLY A 79 11.34 -18.42 -5.46
N ASN A 80 11.07 -17.11 -5.52
CA ASN A 80 11.53 -16.09 -4.57
C ASN A 80 10.75 -14.79 -4.74
N LEU A 81 10.87 -13.87 -3.77
CA LEU A 81 10.15 -12.60 -3.74
C LEU A 81 10.55 -11.66 -4.87
N ARG A 82 11.80 -11.68 -5.30
CA ARG A 82 12.27 -10.85 -6.43
C ARG A 82 11.59 -11.24 -7.73
N ARG A 83 11.42 -12.55 -7.98
CA ARG A 83 10.67 -13.07 -9.13
C ARG A 83 9.20 -12.69 -9.01
N PHE A 84 8.57 -12.96 -7.86
CA PHE A 84 7.17 -12.57 -7.62
C PHE A 84 6.95 -11.07 -7.93
N TRP A 85 7.77 -10.21 -7.32
CA TRP A 85 7.69 -8.76 -7.47
C TRP A 85 7.83 -8.33 -8.93
N ARG A 86 8.83 -8.85 -9.65
CA ARG A 86 9.02 -8.56 -11.08
C ARG A 86 7.79 -8.96 -11.90
N GLU A 87 7.29 -10.17 -11.74
CA GLU A 87 6.16 -10.67 -12.53
C GLU A 87 4.88 -9.87 -12.25
N VAL A 88 4.56 -9.61 -10.97
CA VAL A 88 3.32 -8.90 -10.62
C VAL A 88 3.35 -7.42 -11.00
N THR A 89 4.50 -6.76 -10.87
CA THR A 89 4.67 -5.36 -11.27
C THR A 89 4.60 -5.18 -12.79
N LEU A 90 5.24 -6.04 -13.56
CA LEU A 90 5.10 -6.06 -15.03
C LEU A 90 3.66 -6.34 -15.43
N ALA A 91 3.01 -7.29 -14.77
CA ALA A 91 1.63 -7.64 -15.07
C ALA A 91 0.70 -6.45 -14.84
N LEU A 92 0.90 -5.63 -13.80
CA LEU A 92 0.03 -4.52 -13.42
C LEU A 92 0.51 -3.13 -13.85
N ASP A 93 1.62 -3.05 -14.59
CA ASP A 93 2.26 -1.77 -14.94
C ASP A 93 2.43 -0.86 -13.70
N SER A 94 3.01 -1.45 -12.64
CA SER A 94 3.19 -0.81 -11.34
C SER A 94 4.66 -0.63 -11.02
N ALA A 95 5.02 0.52 -10.45
CA ALA A 95 6.38 0.78 -10.00
C ALA A 95 6.42 1.68 -8.76
N PRO A 96 7.41 1.52 -7.87
CA PRO A 96 7.61 2.47 -6.76
C PRO A 96 7.88 3.88 -7.27
N ARG A 97 7.10 4.85 -6.80
CA ARG A 97 7.01 6.20 -7.38
C ARG A 97 8.11 7.14 -6.88
N ASN A 98 8.62 6.89 -5.68
CA ASN A 98 9.61 7.73 -5.03
C ASN A 98 10.72 6.91 -4.35
N ALA A 99 11.73 7.59 -3.83
CA ALA A 99 12.90 6.95 -3.24
C ALA A 99 12.56 6.14 -1.98
N ALA A 100 11.60 6.61 -1.17
CA ALA A 100 11.19 5.92 0.05
C ALA A 100 10.48 4.59 -0.26
N GLU A 101 9.56 4.59 -1.24
CA GLU A 101 8.90 3.36 -1.72
C GLU A 101 9.92 2.38 -2.31
N ARG A 102 10.92 2.86 -3.08
CA ARG A 102 11.99 2.00 -3.61
C ARG A 102 12.83 1.36 -2.50
N ALA A 103 13.21 2.15 -1.50
CA ALA A 103 13.98 1.65 -0.35
C ALA A 103 13.19 0.62 0.45
N GLU A 104 11.90 0.87 0.67
CA GLU A 104 11.03 -0.06 1.36
C GLU A 104 10.86 -1.38 0.60
N VAL A 105 10.58 -1.34 -0.70
CA VAL A 105 10.51 -2.56 -1.52
C VAL A 105 11.82 -3.35 -1.43
N GLU A 106 12.96 -2.66 -1.57
CA GLU A 106 14.27 -3.31 -1.50
C GLU A 106 14.49 -4.04 -0.17
N ALA A 107 14.10 -3.43 0.95
CA ALA A 107 14.16 -4.05 2.27
C ALA A 107 13.22 -5.26 2.39
N LEU A 108 11.97 -5.16 1.92
CA LEU A 108 10.99 -6.26 1.97
C LEU A 108 11.41 -7.46 1.12
N LEU A 109 12.08 -7.23 -0.02
CA LEU A 109 12.60 -8.29 -0.89
C LEU A 109 13.84 -9.01 -0.33
N ARG A 110 14.29 -8.68 0.89
CA ARG A 110 15.31 -9.43 1.64
C ARG A 110 14.73 -10.34 2.73
N ASP A 111 13.42 -10.34 2.91
CA ASP A 111 12.78 -11.25 3.87
C ASP A 111 12.86 -12.71 3.40
N LYS A 112 12.46 -13.65 4.26
CA LYS A 112 12.42 -15.08 3.93
C LYS A 112 11.42 -15.32 2.82
N ASP A 113 11.92 -15.83 1.69
CA ASP A 113 11.12 -16.01 0.47
C ASP A 113 9.91 -16.93 0.68
N GLU A 114 10.14 -18.17 1.12
CA GLU A 114 9.08 -19.20 1.15
C GLU A 114 7.90 -18.82 2.05
N PRO A 115 8.08 -18.39 3.32
CA PRO A 115 6.94 -18.06 4.17
C PRO A 115 6.08 -16.91 3.65
N VAL A 116 6.70 -15.90 3.03
CA VAL A 116 5.97 -14.76 2.45
C VAL A 116 5.20 -15.20 1.20
N LEU A 117 5.81 -16.03 0.36
CA LEU A 117 5.15 -16.60 -0.82
C LEU A 117 4.00 -17.53 -0.46
N GLU A 118 4.13 -18.35 0.60
CA GLU A 118 3.03 -19.18 1.10
C GLU A 118 1.83 -18.32 1.51
N VAL A 119 2.06 -17.26 2.29
CA VAL A 119 1.00 -16.32 2.68
C VAL A 119 0.37 -15.66 1.45
N LEU A 120 1.16 -15.23 0.47
CA LEU A 120 0.66 -14.67 -0.79
C LEU A 120 -0.16 -15.67 -1.63
N ARG A 121 0.08 -16.97 -1.52
CA ARG A 121 -0.64 -18.03 -2.26
C ARG A 121 -1.92 -18.46 -1.55
N TRP A 122 -1.92 -18.52 -0.23
CA TRP A 122 -3.00 -19.14 0.56
C TRP A 122 -3.92 -18.13 1.24
N GLU A 123 -3.45 -16.92 1.51
CA GLU A 123 -4.20 -15.88 2.23
C GLU A 123 -4.49 -14.64 1.37
N THR A 124 -4.38 -14.76 0.04
CA THR A 124 -4.50 -13.63 -0.89
C THR A 124 -5.77 -12.81 -0.66
N GLU A 125 -6.92 -13.45 -0.53
CA GLU A 125 -8.20 -12.76 -0.36
C GLU A 125 -8.23 -11.89 0.91
N ALA A 126 -7.74 -12.43 2.03
CA ALA A 126 -7.68 -11.72 3.30
C ALA A 126 -6.73 -10.52 3.23
N LEU A 127 -5.56 -10.69 2.60
CA LEU A 127 -4.59 -9.62 2.39
C LEU A 127 -5.13 -8.53 1.47
N LEU A 128 -5.86 -8.90 0.41
CA LEU A 128 -6.44 -7.96 -0.53
C LEU A 128 -7.61 -7.18 0.08
N LEU A 129 -8.40 -7.80 0.97
CA LEU A 129 -9.40 -7.08 1.75
C LEU A 129 -8.76 -5.98 2.61
N ARG A 130 -7.68 -6.31 3.34
CA ARG A 130 -6.93 -5.33 4.15
C ARG A 130 -6.29 -4.23 3.31
N THR A 131 -5.73 -4.60 2.16
CA THR A 131 -5.18 -3.65 1.19
C THR A 131 -6.25 -2.68 0.70
N ARG A 132 -7.46 -3.18 0.40
CA ARG A 132 -8.60 -2.35 -0.02
C ARG A 132 -9.08 -1.42 1.09
N LEU A 133 -9.27 -1.93 2.31
CA LEU A 133 -9.64 -1.13 3.48
C LEU A 133 -8.64 0.02 3.71
N THR A 134 -7.35 -0.29 3.61
CA THR A 134 -6.28 0.72 3.71
C THR A 134 -6.37 1.75 2.59
N ALA A 135 -6.54 1.31 1.34
CA ALA A 135 -6.64 2.19 0.19
C ALA A 135 -7.84 3.15 0.29
N ASP A 136 -8.99 2.63 0.74
CA ASP A 136 -10.22 3.41 0.95
C ASP A 136 -10.05 4.41 2.09
N ALA A 137 -9.43 4.02 3.21
CA ALA A 137 -9.14 4.92 4.34
C ALA A 137 -8.19 6.06 3.95
N VAL A 138 -7.09 5.76 3.25
CA VAL A 138 -6.15 6.77 2.73
C VAL A 138 -6.85 7.72 1.76
N ARG A 139 -7.72 7.20 0.87
CA ARG A 139 -8.50 8.03 -0.05
C ARG A 139 -9.43 8.97 0.71
N GLY A 140 -10.14 8.46 1.72
CA GLY A 140 -11.02 9.26 2.59
C GLY A 140 -10.26 10.37 3.30
N GLN A 141 -9.13 10.06 3.94
CA GLN A 141 -8.29 11.04 4.63
C GLN A 141 -7.79 12.15 3.69
N ARG A 142 -7.31 11.78 2.49
CA ARG A 142 -6.88 12.77 1.49
C ARG A 142 -8.03 13.66 1.02
N HIS A 143 -9.23 13.11 0.87
CA HIS A 143 -10.41 13.89 0.51
C HIS A 143 -10.78 14.89 1.61
N LEU A 144 -10.78 14.47 2.87
CA LEU A 144 -11.04 15.36 4.01
C LEU A 144 -9.98 16.46 4.13
N ALA A 145 -8.70 16.13 3.95
CA ALA A 145 -7.63 17.11 3.96
C ALA A 145 -7.77 18.14 2.82
N ALA A 146 -8.19 17.71 1.62
CA ALA A 146 -8.44 18.61 0.51
C ALA A 146 -9.64 19.53 0.76
N LEU A 147 -10.71 19.03 1.39
CA LEU A 147 -11.85 19.85 1.80
C LEU A 147 -11.46 20.89 2.86
N ALA A 148 -10.67 20.50 3.86
CA ALA A 148 -10.19 21.43 4.89
C ALA A 148 -9.35 22.56 4.29
N ALA A 149 -8.43 22.25 3.38
CA ALA A 149 -7.60 23.25 2.70
C ALA A 149 -8.45 24.27 1.90
N GLN A 150 -9.53 23.83 1.26
CA GLN A 150 -10.45 24.72 0.53
C GLN A 150 -11.22 25.66 1.47
N VAL A 151 -11.55 25.21 2.69
CA VAL A 151 -12.21 26.05 3.69
C VAL A 151 -11.25 27.12 4.22
N ASP A 152 -10.02 26.74 4.55
CA ASP A 152 -9.00 27.68 5.03
C ASP A 152 -8.68 28.77 3.98
N GLU A 153 -8.53 28.39 2.70
CA GLU A 153 -8.33 29.35 1.59
C GLU A 153 -9.50 30.34 1.45
N HIS A 154 -10.74 29.88 1.64
CA HIS A 154 -11.92 30.73 1.56
C HIS A 154 -12.09 31.63 2.79
N GLU A 155 -11.61 31.23 3.97
CA GLU A 155 -11.62 32.10 5.17
C GLU A 155 -10.56 33.22 5.09
N ASP A 156 -9.42 32.97 4.45
CA ASP A 156 -8.38 33.97 4.23
C ASP A 156 -8.74 35.00 3.15
N GLU A 157 -9.53 34.63 2.12
CA GLU A 157 -10.01 35.59 1.10
C GLU A 157 -11.11 36.54 1.60
N VAL A 158 -11.82 36.19 2.66
CA VAL A 158 -12.94 36.96 3.23
C VAL A 158 -12.47 37.96 4.32
N ARG A 159 -11.21 37.89 4.73
CA ARG A 159 -10.61 38.71 5.81
C ARG A 159 -9.85 39.93 5.29
#